data_AF-A0A8T5SWU8-F1
#
_entry.id   AF-A0A8T5SWU8-F1
#
_cell.length_a   1.000
_cell.length_b   1.000
_cell.length_c   1.000
_cell.angle_alpha   90.00
_cell.angle_beta   90.00
_cell.angle_gamma   90.00
#
_symmetry.space_group_name_H-M   'P 1'
#
loop_
_entity.id
_entity.type
_entity.pdbx_description
1 polymer ?
#
loop_
_entity_poly.entity_id
_entity_poly.type
_entity_poly.pdbx_seq_one_letter_code
_entity_poly.pdbx_strand_id
1 'polypeptide(L)'
;MNDIERFQKHLIEKENTSEQVETAIKVLSEFERFLSNRNKTFDSFSFDDFFDFSNILIEENRNDELHYGTFIGFGHFTHNNNLVRWGREVFDGNEVMPNLSKRLEDEFGKEFRDDIFQDTDLPPFGTSPKEKPNYTKKLINRFVDKVDDETSVKFLAKGLRDPYTEWRKPDREKFLNSKNIDEFIQKKKEAFIKTLEKHRDEKTLFFTQEINDQVIDYVKNNPLGAEEGIRYGNKLKIAKIPHETIKFLNATDDKMKAYYFCHCPWVKEAIKDGTADEIPDVFCNCSGGYYKDYWQIVLDEPIEVKVLQSVKMGDPICQFEFTIPENYVEGLD
;
A
#
# COMPACT_ATOMS: atom_id res chain seq x y z
N MET A 1 -3.47 -31.64 -19.65
CA MET A 1 -4.12 -30.95 -18.53
C MET A 1 -3.73 -29.49 -18.63
N ASN A 2 -4.69 -28.59 -18.86
CA ASN A 2 -4.39 -27.16 -18.92
C ASN A 2 -4.06 -26.62 -17.50
N ASP A 3 -3.57 -25.40 -17.39
CA ASP A 3 -3.15 -24.86 -16.09
C ASP A 3 -4.29 -24.69 -15.10
N ILE A 4 -5.52 -24.41 -15.57
CA ILE A 4 -6.72 -24.32 -14.74
C ILE A 4 -7.05 -25.68 -14.11
N GLU A 5 -7.04 -26.76 -14.88
CA GLU A 5 -7.26 -28.13 -14.38
C GLU A 5 -6.16 -28.54 -13.38
N ARG A 6 -4.91 -28.17 -13.64
CA ARG A 6 -3.80 -28.41 -12.69
C ARG A 6 -3.99 -27.61 -11.40
N PHE A 7 -4.47 -26.37 -11.50
CA PHE A 7 -4.76 -25.53 -10.35
C PHE A 7 -5.96 -26.04 -9.55
N GLN A 8 -7.00 -26.57 -10.22
CA GLN A 8 -8.12 -27.23 -9.55
C GLN A 8 -7.64 -28.35 -8.63
N LYS A 9 -6.78 -29.23 -9.16
CA LYS A 9 -6.18 -30.31 -8.37
C LYS A 9 -5.38 -29.77 -7.19
N HIS A 10 -4.61 -28.70 -7.42
CA HIS A 10 -3.85 -28.03 -6.37
C HIS A 10 -4.75 -27.47 -5.24
N LEU A 11 -5.87 -26.84 -5.58
CA LEU A 11 -6.81 -26.30 -4.59
C LEU A 11 -7.45 -27.42 -3.74
N ILE A 12 -7.79 -28.55 -4.37
CA ILE A 12 -8.32 -29.75 -3.68
C ILE A 12 -7.28 -30.33 -2.72
N GLU A 13 -6.02 -30.44 -3.16
CA GLU A 13 -4.90 -30.90 -2.31
C GLU A 13 -4.62 -29.95 -1.12
N LYS A 14 -5.02 -28.68 -1.25
CA LYS A 14 -4.98 -27.66 -0.18
C LYS A 14 -6.23 -27.61 0.68
N GLU A 15 -7.12 -28.60 0.56
CA GLU A 15 -8.34 -28.75 1.38
C GLU A 15 -9.32 -27.56 1.28
N ASN A 16 -9.33 -26.86 0.13
CA ASN A 16 -10.37 -25.86 -0.14
C ASN A 16 -11.74 -26.55 -0.31
N THR A 17 -12.83 -25.86 0.04
CA THR A 17 -14.18 -26.41 -0.11
C THR A 17 -14.54 -26.59 -1.58
N SER A 18 -15.45 -27.52 -1.89
CA SER A 18 -15.92 -27.72 -3.27
C SER A 18 -16.48 -26.43 -3.90
N GLU A 19 -17.17 -25.60 -3.11
CA GLU A 19 -17.71 -24.32 -3.54
C GLU A 19 -16.61 -23.30 -3.88
N GLN A 20 -15.56 -23.22 -3.05
CA GLN A 20 -14.40 -22.37 -3.33
C GLN A 20 -13.68 -22.80 -4.60
N VAL A 21 -13.48 -24.12 -4.77
CA VAL A 21 -12.85 -24.68 -5.97
C VAL A 21 -13.70 -24.38 -7.21
N GLU A 22 -15.01 -24.63 -7.17
CA GLU A 22 -15.92 -24.35 -8.29
C GLU A 22 -15.91 -22.87 -8.67
N THR A 23 -16.00 -21.97 -7.68
CA THR A 23 -15.95 -20.52 -7.89
C THR A 23 -14.63 -20.09 -8.53
N ALA A 24 -13.50 -20.58 -8.01
CA ALA A 24 -12.17 -20.27 -8.52
C ALA A 24 -11.99 -20.73 -9.98
N ILE A 25 -12.39 -21.96 -10.30
CA ILE A 25 -12.26 -22.49 -11.66
C ILE A 25 -13.21 -21.76 -12.63
N LYS A 26 -14.41 -21.41 -12.19
CA LYS A 26 -15.36 -20.64 -12.99
C LYS A 26 -14.81 -19.27 -13.36
N VAL A 27 -14.32 -18.47 -12.41
CA VAL A 27 -13.80 -17.13 -12.69
C VAL A 27 -12.57 -17.17 -13.59
N LEU A 28 -11.66 -18.15 -13.39
CA LEU A 28 -10.49 -18.32 -14.26
C LEU A 28 -10.88 -18.68 -15.69
N SER A 29 -11.84 -19.59 -15.86
CA SER A 29 -12.33 -20.00 -17.19
C SER A 29 -13.05 -18.85 -17.90
N GLU A 30 -13.82 -18.04 -17.16
CA GLU A 30 -14.46 -16.84 -17.68
C GLU A 30 -13.43 -15.80 -18.12
N PHE A 31 -12.38 -15.58 -17.32
CA PHE A 31 -11.30 -14.67 -17.69
C PHE A 31 -10.48 -15.18 -18.88
N GLU A 32 -10.15 -16.47 -18.94
CA GLU A 32 -9.47 -17.08 -20.10
C GLU A 32 -10.28 -16.89 -21.39
N ARG A 33 -11.60 -17.08 -21.33
CA ARG A 33 -12.50 -16.85 -22.45
C ARG A 33 -12.57 -15.37 -22.84
N PHE A 34 -12.64 -14.47 -21.85
CA PHE A 34 -12.60 -13.03 -22.06
C PHE A 34 -11.32 -12.61 -22.80
N LEU A 35 -10.16 -13.11 -22.37
CA LEU A 35 -8.88 -12.88 -23.03
C LEU A 35 -8.83 -13.48 -24.44
N SER A 36 -9.35 -14.69 -24.62
CA SER A 36 -9.39 -15.36 -25.92
C SER A 36 -10.20 -14.55 -26.94
N ASN A 37 -11.32 -13.95 -26.53
CA ASN A 37 -12.11 -13.05 -27.37
C ASN A 37 -11.36 -11.78 -27.80
N ARG A 38 -10.27 -11.43 -27.09
CA ARG A 38 -9.35 -10.34 -27.41
C ARG A 38 -8.06 -10.81 -28.09
N ASN A 39 -7.98 -12.07 -28.51
CA ASN A 39 -6.77 -12.72 -29.01
C ASN A 39 -5.59 -12.65 -28.02
N LYS A 40 -5.89 -12.79 -26.72
CA LYS A 40 -4.94 -12.77 -25.61
C LYS A 40 -4.97 -14.07 -24.83
N THR A 41 -3.94 -14.27 -24.01
CA THR A 41 -3.77 -15.39 -23.09
C THR A 41 -3.35 -14.87 -21.72
N PHE A 42 -3.28 -15.74 -20.72
CA PHE A 42 -2.71 -15.41 -19.41
C PHE A 42 -1.28 -14.85 -19.49
N ASP A 43 -0.51 -15.15 -20.55
CA ASP A 43 0.86 -14.64 -20.69
C ASP A 43 0.95 -13.29 -21.41
N SER A 44 -0.14 -12.84 -22.06
CA SER A 44 -0.11 -11.70 -22.99
C SER A 44 -1.16 -10.61 -22.72
N PHE A 45 -2.00 -10.81 -21.70
CA PHE A 45 -2.96 -9.82 -21.24
C PHE A 45 -2.26 -8.59 -20.64
N SER A 46 -2.92 -7.45 -20.79
CA SER A 46 -2.46 -6.16 -20.29
C SER A 46 -3.15 -5.77 -18.98
N PHE A 47 -2.66 -4.69 -18.37
CA PHE A 47 -3.30 -4.07 -17.20
C PHE A 47 -4.76 -3.73 -17.50
N ASP A 48 -5.03 -3.15 -18.68
CA ASP A 48 -6.38 -2.76 -19.07
C ASP A 48 -7.27 -3.99 -19.28
N ASP A 49 -6.76 -5.10 -19.81
CA ASP A 49 -7.54 -6.34 -19.90
C ASP A 49 -7.98 -6.87 -18.52
N PHE A 50 -7.11 -6.78 -17.51
CA PHE A 50 -7.45 -7.21 -16.15
C PHE A 50 -8.54 -6.34 -15.53
N PHE A 51 -8.40 -5.02 -15.62
CA PHE A 51 -9.36 -4.09 -15.01
C PHE A 51 -10.66 -3.95 -15.81
N ASP A 52 -10.64 -4.18 -17.12
CA ASP A 52 -11.87 -4.36 -17.90
C ASP A 52 -12.65 -5.59 -17.43
N PHE A 53 -11.97 -6.70 -17.11
CA PHE A 53 -12.64 -7.87 -16.53
C PHE A 53 -13.09 -7.61 -15.08
N SER A 54 -12.32 -6.83 -14.31
CA SER A 54 -12.70 -6.36 -12.98
C SER A 54 -14.03 -5.58 -13.03
N ASN A 55 -14.22 -4.72 -14.03
CA ASN A 55 -15.47 -3.99 -14.25
C ASN A 55 -16.65 -4.93 -14.52
N ILE A 56 -16.45 -6.01 -15.27
CA ILE A 56 -17.49 -7.05 -15.45
C ILE A 56 -17.85 -7.68 -14.10
N LEU A 57 -16.86 -8.02 -13.27
CA LEU A 57 -17.13 -8.57 -11.93
C LEU A 57 -17.88 -7.58 -11.04
N ILE A 58 -17.58 -6.29 -11.13
CA ILE A 58 -18.30 -5.23 -10.40
C ILE A 58 -19.76 -5.13 -10.88
N GLU A 59 -19.99 -5.07 -12.19
CA GLU A 59 -21.33 -5.01 -12.78
C GLU A 59 -22.18 -6.25 -12.41
N GLU A 60 -21.55 -7.42 -12.31
CA GLU A 60 -22.19 -8.67 -11.91
C GLU A 60 -22.31 -8.84 -10.38
N ASN A 61 -21.83 -7.90 -9.56
CA ASN A 61 -21.73 -8.01 -8.10
C ASN A 61 -20.97 -9.27 -7.62
N ARG A 62 -19.92 -9.64 -8.35
CA ARG A 62 -19.00 -10.76 -8.09
C ARG A 62 -17.60 -10.29 -7.74
N ASN A 63 -17.45 -9.02 -7.40
CA ASN A 63 -16.21 -8.38 -7.01
C ASN A 63 -15.94 -8.60 -5.51
N ASP A 64 -15.53 -9.82 -5.14
CA ASP A 64 -15.22 -10.20 -3.76
C ASP A 64 -13.78 -10.73 -3.59
N GLU A 65 -13.37 -10.93 -2.34
CA GLU A 65 -12.01 -11.38 -2.00
C GLU A 65 -11.66 -12.75 -2.59
N LEU A 66 -12.64 -13.64 -2.76
CA LEU A 66 -12.41 -14.98 -3.32
C LEU A 66 -12.08 -14.89 -4.82
N HIS A 67 -12.80 -14.06 -5.57
CA HIS A 67 -12.55 -13.88 -7.00
C HIS A 67 -11.16 -13.26 -7.25
N TYR A 68 -10.81 -12.16 -6.57
CA TYR A 68 -9.48 -11.55 -6.75
C TYR A 68 -8.36 -12.37 -6.11
N GLY A 69 -8.63 -13.03 -4.98
CA GLY A 69 -7.71 -13.98 -4.36
C GLY A 69 -7.40 -15.17 -5.25
N THR A 70 -8.37 -15.62 -6.07
CA THR A 70 -8.17 -16.66 -7.08
C THR A 70 -7.12 -16.24 -8.11
N PHE A 71 -7.18 -15.01 -8.64
CA PHE A 71 -6.16 -14.51 -9.58
C PHE A 71 -4.76 -14.48 -8.97
N ILE A 72 -4.64 -14.05 -7.71
CA ILE A 72 -3.37 -14.04 -6.99
C ILE A 72 -2.84 -15.47 -6.80
N GLY A 73 -3.70 -16.39 -6.33
CA GLY A 73 -3.33 -17.79 -6.11
C GLY A 73 -2.93 -18.50 -7.39
N PHE A 74 -3.70 -18.31 -8.47
CA PHE A 74 -3.39 -18.85 -9.79
C PHE A 74 -2.11 -18.25 -10.37
N GLY A 75 -1.88 -16.94 -10.17
CA GLY A 75 -0.65 -16.27 -10.55
C GLY A 75 0.57 -16.84 -9.84
N HIS A 76 0.48 -17.10 -8.53
CA HIS A 76 1.55 -17.79 -7.80
C HIS A 76 1.79 -19.21 -8.30
N PHE A 77 0.72 -19.95 -8.61
CA PHE A 77 0.80 -21.33 -9.12
C PHE A 77 1.47 -21.42 -10.50
N THR A 78 1.20 -20.44 -11.37
CA THR A 78 1.71 -20.39 -12.75
C THR A 78 2.97 -19.55 -12.91
N HIS A 79 3.47 -18.94 -11.83
CA HIS A 79 4.55 -17.94 -11.87
C HIS A 79 4.24 -16.72 -12.75
N ASN A 80 2.96 -16.34 -12.83
CA ASN A 80 2.50 -15.18 -13.56
C ASN A 80 2.47 -13.94 -12.64
N ASN A 81 3.55 -13.16 -12.67
CA ASN A 81 3.70 -11.97 -11.83
C ASN A 81 2.66 -10.87 -12.14
N ASN A 82 2.14 -10.80 -13.37
CA ASN A 82 1.11 -9.80 -13.72
C ASN A 82 -0.21 -10.07 -12.98
N LEU A 83 -0.66 -11.33 -12.96
CA LEU A 83 -1.84 -11.74 -12.17
C LEU A 83 -1.65 -11.46 -10.67
N VAL A 84 -0.50 -11.83 -10.12
CA VAL A 84 -0.20 -11.57 -8.69
C VAL A 84 -0.22 -10.07 -8.41
N ARG A 85 0.44 -9.28 -9.26
CA ARG A 85 0.56 -7.85 -9.08
C ARG A 85 -0.79 -7.15 -9.16
N TRP A 86 -1.51 -7.30 -10.27
CA TRP A 86 -2.76 -6.58 -10.48
C TRP A 86 -3.88 -7.08 -9.57
N GLY A 87 -3.88 -8.37 -9.23
CA GLY A 87 -4.70 -8.89 -8.14
C GLY A 87 -4.41 -8.19 -6.81
N ARG A 88 -3.14 -8.01 -6.42
CA ARG A 88 -2.78 -7.31 -5.18
C ARG A 88 -3.11 -5.81 -5.20
N GLU A 89 -3.04 -5.15 -6.35
CA GLU A 89 -3.44 -3.73 -6.50
C GLU A 89 -4.94 -3.50 -6.21
N VAL A 90 -5.77 -4.53 -6.36
CA VAL A 90 -7.19 -4.48 -5.97
C VAL A 90 -7.34 -4.42 -4.44
N PHE A 91 -6.58 -5.25 -3.71
CA PHE A 91 -6.60 -5.27 -2.25
C PHE A 91 -5.94 -4.03 -1.64
N ASP A 92 -4.87 -3.52 -2.25
CA ASP A 92 -4.10 -2.45 -1.65
C ASP A 92 -4.90 -1.14 -1.53
N GLY A 93 -5.09 -0.72 -0.28
CA GLY A 93 -5.76 0.51 0.09
C GLY A 93 -7.27 0.48 -0.09
N ASN A 94 -7.90 -0.68 -0.32
CA ASN A 94 -9.36 -0.79 -0.44
C ASN A 94 -10.10 -0.24 0.80
N GLU A 95 -9.49 -0.30 1.97
CA GLU A 95 -10.05 0.19 3.22
C GLU A 95 -10.01 1.73 3.37
N VAL A 96 -9.21 2.43 2.57
CA VAL A 96 -8.90 3.86 2.77
C VAL A 96 -10.14 4.75 2.65
N MET A 97 -10.95 4.59 1.61
CA MET A 97 -12.15 5.42 1.42
C MET A 97 -13.28 5.06 2.40
N PRO A 98 -13.55 3.77 2.71
CA PRO A 98 -14.41 3.40 3.83
C PRO A 98 -13.95 3.99 5.16
N ASN A 99 -12.66 3.96 5.46
CA ASN A 99 -12.09 4.54 6.68
C ASN A 99 -12.17 6.07 6.69
N LEU A 100 -12.00 6.74 5.55
CA LEU A 100 -12.24 8.17 5.41
C LEU A 100 -13.68 8.51 5.76
N SER A 101 -14.65 7.82 5.15
CA SER A 101 -16.07 8.00 5.44
C SER A 101 -16.35 7.81 6.93
N LYS A 102 -15.95 6.67 7.50
CA LYS A 102 -16.20 6.36 8.91
C LYS A 102 -15.60 7.40 9.85
N ARG A 103 -14.34 7.79 9.65
CA ARG A 103 -13.66 8.76 10.53
C ARG A 103 -14.26 10.15 10.42
N LEU A 104 -14.71 10.57 9.23
CA LEU A 104 -15.41 11.84 9.08
C LEU A 104 -16.72 11.84 9.88
N GLU A 105 -17.47 10.74 9.85
CA GLU A 105 -18.69 10.61 10.64
C GLU A 105 -18.39 10.58 12.15
N ASP A 106 -17.37 9.83 12.58
CA ASP A 106 -16.98 9.72 13.98
C ASP A 106 -16.51 11.07 14.56
N GLU A 107 -15.84 11.91 13.77
CA GLU A 107 -15.23 13.17 14.25
C GLU A 107 -16.06 14.43 14.01
N PHE A 108 -16.77 14.50 12.88
CA PHE A 108 -17.53 15.69 12.47
C PHE A 108 -19.04 15.43 12.36
N GLY A 109 -19.48 14.19 12.57
CA GLY A 109 -20.88 13.79 12.49
C GLY A 109 -21.33 13.37 11.08
N LYS A 110 -22.45 12.64 11.05
CA LYS A 110 -23.00 12.06 9.83
C LYS A 110 -23.36 13.10 8.76
N GLU A 111 -23.94 14.24 9.15
CA GLU A 111 -24.30 15.30 8.20
C GLU A 111 -23.08 15.87 7.48
N PHE A 112 -21.98 16.10 8.20
CA PHE A 112 -20.72 16.55 7.61
C PHE A 112 -20.17 15.50 6.65
N ARG A 113 -20.15 14.23 7.07
CA ARG A 113 -19.70 13.12 6.22
C ARG A 113 -20.53 13.01 4.93
N ASP A 114 -21.85 13.08 5.03
CA ASP A 114 -22.76 12.95 3.89
C ASP A 114 -22.58 14.10 2.88
N ASP A 115 -22.30 15.31 3.37
CA ASP A 115 -21.98 16.48 2.56
C ASP A 115 -20.64 16.31 1.81
N ILE A 116 -19.59 15.77 2.47
CA ILE A 116 -18.33 15.42 1.79
C ILE A 116 -18.55 14.36 0.70
N PHE A 117 -19.35 13.34 0.99
CA PHE A 117 -19.63 12.22 0.07
C PHE A 117 -20.79 12.47 -0.89
N GLN A 118 -21.35 13.69 -0.95
CA GLN A 118 -22.49 14.00 -1.80
C GLN A 118 -22.25 13.58 -3.26
N ASP A 119 -23.19 12.81 -3.82
CA ASP A 119 -23.11 12.26 -5.19
C ASP A 119 -21.81 11.47 -5.45
N THR A 120 -21.29 10.80 -4.42
CA THR A 120 -20.06 10.00 -4.49
C THR A 120 -20.24 8.75 -3.64
N ASP A 121 -20.55 7.64 -4.29
CA ASP A 121 -20.54 6.35 -3.62
C ASP A 121 -19.12 5.94 -3.23
N LEU A 122 -19.00 4.97 -2.33
CA LEU A 122 -17.71 4.35 -2.06
C LEU A 122 -17.22 3.63 -3.33
N PRO A 123 -15.91 3.69 -3.63
CA PRO A 123 -15.34 2.97 -4.75
C PRO A 123 -15.57 1.46 -4.56
N PRO A 124 -16.12 0.75 -5.57
CA PRO A 124 -16.36 -0.69 -5.46
C PRO A 124 -15.04 -1.46 -5.33
N PHE A 125 -15.06 -2.60 -4.65
CA PHE A 125 -13.90 -3.49 -4.62
C PHE A 125 -13.55 -3.92 -6.05
N GLY A 126 -12.27 -3.86 -6.44
CA GLY A 126 -11.86 -4.04 -7.84
C GLY A 126 -11.68 -2.75 -8.64
N THR A 127 -11.97 -1.58 -8.06
CA THR A 127 -11.75 -0.28 -8.73
C THR A 127 -10.32 -0.17 -9.26
N SER A 128 -10.19 0.22 -10.53
CA SER A 128 -8.90 0.38 -11.18
C SER A 128 -8.02 1.42 -10.47
N PRO A 129 -6.71 1.16 -10.30
CA PRO A 129 -5.76 2.17 -9.85
C PRO A 129 -5.82 3.49 -10.63
N LYS A 130 -6.21 3.47 -11.92
CA LYS A 130 -6.38 4.68 -12.74
C LYS A 130 -7.57 5.54 -12.31
N GLU A 131 -8.57 4.94 -11.67
CA GLU A 131 -9.80 5.63 -11.24
C GLU A 131 -9.72 6.12 -9.79
N LYS A 132 -8.94 5.43 -8.95
CA LYS A 132 -8.76 5.75 -7.52
C LYS A 132 -8.44 7.24 -7.26
N PRO A 133 -7.53 7.92 -8.00
CA PRO A 133 -7.22 9.33 -7.75
C PRO A 133 -8.41 10.29 -7.91
N ASN A 134 -9.41 9.96 -8.71
CA ASN A 134 -10.60 10.80 -8.89
C ASN A 134 -11.42 10.90 -7.59
N TYR A 135 -11.53 9.80 -6.84
CA TYR A 135 -12.16 9.80 -5.52
C TYR A 135 -11.39 10.68 -4.54
N THR A 136 -10.07 10.51 -4.48
CA THR A 136 -9.20 11.29 -3.60
C THR A 136 -9.30 12.78 -3.90
N LYS A 137 -9.16 13.17 -5.17
CA LYS A 137 -9.32 14.55 -5.62
C LYS A 137 -10.66 15.11 -5.14
N LYS A 138 -11.76 14.43 -5.44
CA LYS A 138 -13.11 14.94 -5.13
C LYS A 138 -13.36 15.07 -3.62
N LEU A 139 -13.10 14.00 -2.87
CA LEU A 139 -13.44 13.93 -1.45
C LEU A 139 -12.51 14.78 -0.58
N ILE A 140 -11.21 14.78 -0.87
CA ILE A 140 -10.25 15.53 -0.06
C ILE A 140 -10.36 17.03 -0.31
N ASN A 141 -10.59 17.49 -1.55
CA ASN A 141 -10.87 18.92 -1.80
C ASN A 141 -12.08 19.40 -1.00
N ARG A 142 -13.19 18.67 -1.04
CA ARG A 142 -14.40 19.01 -0.26
C ARG A 142 -14.15 19.07 1.24
N PHE A 143 -13.30 18.17 1.76
CA PHE A 143 -12.94 18.14 3.17
C PHE A 143 -12.13 19.37 3.56
N VAL A 144 -11.04 19.67 2.84
CA VAL A 144 -10.16 20.80 3.16
C VAL A 144 -10.84 22.15 2.92
N ASP A 145 -11.85 22.23 2.05
CA ASP A 145 -12.65 23.44 1.87
C ASP A 145 -13.55 23.78 3.07
N LYS A 146 -13.79 22.80 3.97
CA LYS A 146 -14.72 22.94 5.11
C LYS A 146 -14.04 23.02 6.47
N VAL A 147 -12.75 22.75 6.55
CA VAL A 147 -11.98 22.79 7.79
C VAL A 147 -10.68 23.54 7.58
N ASP A 148 -10.10 24.08 8.64
CA ASP A 148 -8.79 24.73 8.56
C ASP A 148 -7.64 23.73 8.31
N ASP A 149 -6.48 24.25 7.93
CA ASP A 149 -5.28 23.46 7.63
C ASP A 149 -4.82 22.60 8.82
N GLU A 150 -4.91 23.13 10.05
CA GLU A 150 -4.48 22.42 11.25
C GLU A 150 -5.38 21.21 11.51
N THR A 151 -6.69 21.40 11.37
CA THR A 151 -7.70 20.34 11.45
C THR A 151 -7.48 19.29 10.35
N SER A 152 -7.22 19.71 9.11
CA SER A 152 -6.93 18.82 7.98
C SER A 152 -5.71 17.93 8.23
N VAL A 153 -4.61 18.54 8.68
CA VAL A 153 -3.37 17.84 9.00
C VAL A 153 -3.60 16.84 10.13
N LYS A 154 -4.21 17.27 11.25
CA LYS A 154 -4.47 16.40 12.40
C LYS A 154 -5.37 15.23 12.05
N PHE A 155 -6.41 15.46 11.25
CA PHE A 155 -7.32 14.41 10.80
C PHE A 155 -6.58 13.36 9.95
N LEU A 156 -5.89 13.79 8.89
CA LEU A 156 -5.21 12.87 7.97
C LEU A 156 -3.97 12.21 8.59
N ALA A 157 -3.31 12.86 9.55
CA ALA A 157 -2.20 12.28 10.30
C ALA A 157 -2.61 11.10 11.20
N LYS A 158 -3.91 10.82 11.38
CA LYS A 158 -4.40 9.59 12.04
C LYS A 158 -4.32 8.35 11.16
N GLY A 159 -4.00 8.52 9.87
CA GLY A 159 -3.96 7.44 8.90
C GLY A 159 -5.35 6.95 8.50
N LEU A 160 -5.46 6.43 7.28
CA LEU A 160 -6.71 5.84 6.75
C LEU A 160 -6.56 4.35 6.44
N ARG A 161 -5.38 3.76 6.71
CA ARG A 161 -5.19 2.31 6.63
C ARG A 161 -5.76 1.66 7.89
N ASP A 162 -6.12 0.39 7.78
CA ASP A 162 -6.53 -0.38 8.95
C ASP A 162 -5.36 -0.51 9.94
N PRO A 163 -5.63 -0.50 11.26
CA PRO A 163 -4.59 -0.67 12.25
C PRO A 163 -4.05 -2.10 12.20
N TYR A 164 -2.82 -2.27 11.72
CA TYR A 164 -2.11 -3.56 11.68
C TYR A 164 -1.58 -3.99 13.07
N THR A 165 -2.41 -3.89 14.11
CA THR A 165 -1.96 -4.00 15.51
C THR A 165 -1.28 -5.34 15.81
N GLU A 166 -1.92 -6.46 15.47
CA GLU A 166 -1.37 -7.79 15.78
C GLU A 166 -0.03 -8.06 15.07
N TRP A 167 0.11 -7.60 13.82
CA TRP A 167 1.34 -7.75 13.04
C TRP A 167 2.51 -6.92 13.61
N ARG A 168 2.21 -5.86 14.35
CA ARG A 168 3.18 -4.90 14.89
C ARG A 168 3.54 -5.19 16.35
N LYS A 169 2.73 -5.94 17.10
CA LYS A 169 3.02 -6.35 18.48
C LYS A 169 4.40 -7.00 18.66
N PRO A 170 4.88 -7.89 17.78
CA PRO A 170 6.22 -8.47 17.92
C PRO A 170 7.34 -7.41 17.89
N ASP A 171 7.14 -6.28 17.23
CA ASP A 171 8.14 -5.21 17.20
C ASP A 171 8.18 -4.43 18.52
N ARG A 172 7.06 -4.32 19.24
CA ARG A 172 7.05 -3.79 20.62
C ARG A 172 7.88 -4.66 21.56
N GLU A 173 7.75 -5.99 21.46
CA GLU A 173 8.55 -6.93 22.25
C GLU A 173 10.04 -6.81 21.91
N LYS A 174 10.40 -6.67 20.62
CA LYS A 174 11.78 -6.42 20.20
C LYS A 174 12.32 -5.10 20.74
N PHE A 175 11.50 -4.05 20.78
CA PHE A 175 11.88 -2.76 21.34
C PHE A 175 12.15 -2.87 22.85
N LEU A 176 11.26 -3.50 23.63
CA LEU A 176 11.48 -3.74 25.05
C LEU A 176 12.73 -4.58 25.35
N ASN A 177 13.09 -5.50 24.44
CA ASN A 177 14.30 -6.32 24.55
C ASN A 177 15.55 -5.64 23.94
N SER A 178 15.46 -4.35 23.63
CA SER A 178 16.60 -3.53 23.19
C SER A 178 16.96 -2.55 24.28
N LYS A 179 18.25 -2.23 24.41
CA LYS A 179 18.76 -1.31 25.43
C LYS A 179 18.20 0.09 25.26
N ASN A 180 18.01 0.52 24.02
CA ASN A 180 17.45 1.82 23.66
C ASN A 180 16.88 1.79 22.23
N ILE A 181 16.31 2.93 21.80
CA ILE A 181 15.72 3.08 20.48
C ILE A 181 16.73 2.87 19.34
N ASP A 182 18.00 3.22 19.55
CA ASP A 182 19.04 3.09 18.53
C ASP A 182 19.39 1.63 18.25
N GLU A 183 19.51 0.80 19.31
CA GLU A 183 19.67 -0.65 19.14
C GLU A 183 18.44 -1.28 18.46
N PHE A 184 17.23 -0.82 18.79
CA PHE A 184 16.02 -1.32 18.15
C PHE A 184 15.97 -0.97 16.65
N ILE A 185 16.30 0.28 16.27
CA ILE A 185 16.39 0.71 14.86
C ILE A 185 17.39 -0.15 14.10
N GLN A 186 18.57 -0.42 14.69
CA GLN A 186 19.58 -1.28 14.08
C GLN A 186 19.05 -2.71 13.86
N LYS A 187 18.41 -3.32 14.87
CA LYS A 187 17.76 -4.64 14.74
C LYS A 187 16.67 -4.64 13.67
N LYS A 188 15.87 -3.58 13.59
CA LYS A 188 14.82 -3.40 12.56
C LYS A 188 15.44 -3.36 11.16
N LYS A 189 16.52 -2.61 10.97
CA LYS A 189 17.26 -2.56 9.69
C LYS A 189 17.78 -3.94 9.28
N GLU A 190 18.43 -4.64 10.20
CA GLU A 190 18.97 -5.98 9.94
C GLU A 190 17.87 -6.99 9.58
N ALA A 191 16.73 -6.95 10.29
CA ALA A 191 15.58 -7.79 9.99
C ALA A 191 14.95 -7.46 8.62
N PHE A 192 14.88 -6.18 8.27
CA PHE A 192 14.37 -5.75 6.98
C PHE A 192 15.29 -6.23 5.84
N ILE A 193 16.60 -6.03 5.95
CA ILE A 193 17.58 -6.51 4.96
C ILE A 193 17.47 -8.04 4.78
N LYS A 194 17.41 -8.81 5.87
CA LYS A 194 17.24 -10.27 5.80
C LYS A 194 15.95 -10.68 5.10
N THR A 195 14.87 -9.93 5.29
CA THR A 195 13.59 -10.18 4.62
C THR A 195 13.72 -9.94 3.11
N LEU A 196 14.39 -8.88 2.70
CA LEU A 196 14.66 -8.59 1.29
C LEU A 196 15.60 -9.64 0.66
N GLU A 197 16.68 -10.02 1.34
CA GLU A 197 17.59 -11.09 0.91
C GLU A 197 16.85 -12.41 0.69
N LYS A 198 15.94 -12.78 1.60
CA LYS A 198 15.08 -13.96 1.44
C LYS A 198 14.23 -13.88 0.17
N HIS A 199 13.56 -12.76 -0.08
CA HIS A 199 12.75 -12.58 -1.29
C HIS A 199 13.58 -12.67 -2.58
N ARG A 200 14.78 -12.10 -2.60
CA ARG A 200 15.73 -12.25 -3.71
C ARG A 200 16.10 -13.72 -3.94
N ASP A 201 16.52 -14.41 -2.88
CA ASP A 201 17.07 -15.77 -2.97
C ASP A 201 15.98 -16.78 -3.36
N GLU A 202 14.77 -16.62 -2.85
CA GLU A 202 13.61 -17.44 -3.17
C GLU A 202 12.91 -17.01 -4.47
N LYS A 203 13.34 -15.91 -5.11
CA LYS A 203 12.73 -15.29 -6.30
C LYS A 203 11.24 -15.02 -6.11
N THR A 204 10.87 -14.54 -4.94
CA THR A 204 9.50 -14.13 -4.61
C THR A 204 9.39 -12.61 -4.56
N LEU A 205 8.17 -12.09 -4.66
CA LEU A 205 7.90 -10.66 -4.55
C LEU A 205 7.85 -10.23 -3.08
N PHE A 206 8.51 -9.11 -2.75
CA PHE A 206 8.22 -8.36 -1.53
C PHE A 206 7.02 -7.47 -1.82
N PHE A 207 5.84 -7.87 -1.32
CA PHE A 207 4.55 -7.35 -1.77
C PHE A 207 4.34 -7.52 -3.29
N THR A 208 4.54 -6.45 -4.07
CA THR A 208 4.39 -6.42 -5.53
C THR A 208 5.72 -6.15 -6.25
N GLN A 209 6.82 -6.04 -5.52
CA GLN A 209 8.14 -5.67 -6.04
C GLN A 209 9.10 -6.87 -6.06
N GLU A 210 9.83 -7.02 -7.16
CA GLU A 210 10.99 -7.91 -7.25
C GLU A 210 12.19 -7.34 -6.49
N ILE A 211 12.94 -8.20 -5.80
CA ILE A 211 14.15 -7.83 -5.06
C ILE A 211 15.37 -8.40 -5.77
N ASN A 212 16.33 -7.52 -6.06
CA ASN A 212 17.65 -7.87 -6.57
C ASN A 212 18.74 -7.19 -5.72
N ASP A 213 20.01 -7.41 -6.07
CA ASP A 213 21.14 -6.83 -5.34
C ASP A 213 21.11 -5.30 -5.33
N GLN A 214 20.62 -4.65 -6.40
CA GLN A 214 20.50 -3.18 -6.43
C GLN A 214 19.52 -2.66 -5.38
N VAL A 215 18.41 -3.37 -5.13
CA VAL A 215 17.45 -3.01 -4.09
C VAL A 215 18.06 -3.17 -2.70
N ILE A 216 18.78 -4.27 -2.47
CA ILE A 216 19.43 -4.54 -1.18
C ILE A 216 20.54 -3.52 -0.92
N ASP A 217 21.34 -3.18 -1.94
CA ASP A 217 22.40 -2.17 -1.84
C ASP A 217 21.82 -0.78 -1.61
N TYR A 218 20.69 -0.43 -2.24
CA TYR A 218 19.98 0.81 -1.97
C TYR A 218 19.59 0.90 -0.49
N VAL A 219 18.96 -0.14 0.07
CA VAL A 219 18.53 -0.16 1.47
C VAL A 219 19.71 -0.14 2.45
N LYS A 220 20.77 -0.90 2.17
CA LYS A 220 21.98 -0.95 3.01
C LYS A 220 22.66 0.42 3.09
N ASN A 221 22.79 1.09 1.95
CA ASN A 221 23.62 2.29 1.81
C ASN A 221 22.83 3.61 1.83
N ASN A 222 21.50 3.59 2.03
CA ASN A 222 20.70 4.81 2.07
C ASN A 222 21.07 5.68 3.29
N PRO A 223 21.63 6.90 3.10
CA PRO A 223 22.03 7.76 4.21
C PRO A 223 20.85 8.33 5.00
N LEU A 224 19.62 8.22 4.48
CA LEU A 224 18.38 8.65 5.14
C LEU A 224 17.61 7.47 5.78
N GLY A 225 18.20 6.26 5.72
CA GLY A 225 17.52 5.01 6.03
C GLY A 225 16.53 4.60 4.94
N ALA A 226 15.97 3.41 5.05
CA ALA A 226 14.90 2.92 4.20
C ALA A 226 13.97 2.04 5.05
N GLU A 227 12.93 2.67 5.63
CA GLU A 227 11.93 2.11 6.56
C GLU A 227 12.31 2.06 8.06
N GLU A 228 13.60 1.96 8.43
CA GLU A 228 14.03 1.83 9.83
C GLU A 228 13.99 3.13 10.63
N GLY A 229 14.32 4.24 9.97
CA GLY A 229 14.48 5.56 10.58
C GLY A 229 15.88 5.88 11.08
N ILE A 230 16.20 7.17 11.14
CA ILE A 230 17.44 7.71 11.71
C ILE A 230 17.12 8.71 12.80
N ARG A 231 17.76 8.54 13.96
CA ARG A 231 17.57 9.38 15.13
C ARG A 231 18.39 10.67 15.05
N TYR A 232 17.76 11.78 15.44
CA TYR A 232 18.34 13.10 15.60
C TYR A 232 17.88 13.70 16.94
N GLY A 233 18.60 13.42 18.03
CA GLY A 233 18.21 13.85 19.37
C GLY A 233 16.88 13.22 19.81
N ASN A 234 15.86 14.05 20.00
CA ASN A 234 14.48 13.62 20.30
C ASN A 234 13.60 13.44 19.05
N LYS A 235 14.19 13.44 17.85
CA LYS A 235 13.49 13.23 16.58
C LYS A 235 13.91 11.93 15.94
N LEU A 236 12.99 11.29 15.25
CA LEU A 236 13.27 10.15 14.39
C LEU A 236 12.71 10.45 13.00
N LYS A 237 13.59 10.40 11.99
CA LYS A 237 13.24 10.66 10.59
C LYS A 237 13.22 9.36 9.82
N ILE A 238 12.14 9.08 9.11
CA ILE A 238 11.96 7.86 8.31
C ILE A 238 11.80 8.24 6.85
N ALA A 239 12.71 7.73 6.02
CA ALA A 239 12.54 7.71 4.58
C ALA A 239 11.95 6.38 4.12
N LYS A 240 11.07 6.44 3.12
CA LYS A 240 10.50 5.26 2.46
C LYS A 240 11.50 4.61 1.51
N ILE A 241 11.43 3.29 1.39
CA ILE A 241 11.92 2.60 0.18
C ILE A 241 10.97 2.91 -0.98
N PRO A 242 11.43 3.11 -2.23
CA PRO A 242 10.52 3.26 -3.37
C PRO A 242 9.60 2.03 -3.56
N HIS A 243 8.34 2.25 -3.93
CA HIS A 243 7.37 1.16 -4.21
C HIS A 243 7.82 0.21 -5.33
N GLU A 244 8.54 0.72 -6.33
CA GLU A 244 9.17 -0.04 -7.41
C GLU A 244 10.64 0.37 -7.57
N THR A 245 11.44 0.10 -6.55
CA THR A 245 12.87 0.40 -6.41
C THR A 245 13.67 0.14 -7.68
N ILE A 246 13.56 -1.02 -8.32
CA ILE A 246 14.31 -1.31 -9.56
C ILE A 246 13.93 -0.31 -10.67
N LYS A 247 12.63 -0.02 -10.84
CA LYS A 247 12.17 0.94 -11.86
C LYS A 247 12.52 2.38 -11.48
N PHE A 248 12.42 2.73 -10.20
CA PHE A 248 12.84 4.01 -9.66
C PHE A 248 14.32 4.28 -9.94
N LEU A 249 15.21 3.31 -9.66
CA LEU A 249 16.65 3.44 -9.89
C LEU A 249 17.00 3.58 -11.38
N ASN A 250 16.22 2.97 -12.27
CA ASN A 250 16.43 3.00 -13.71
C ASN A 250 15.71 4.17 -14.42
N ALA A 251 14.79 4.85 -13.75
CA ALA A 251 14.05 5.96 -14.33
C ALA A 251 14.94 7.21 -14.45
N THR A 252 14.88 7.85 -15.61
CA THR A 252 15.60 9.11 -15.89
C THR A 252 14.70 10.34 -15.78
N ASP A 253 13.39 10.15 -15.98
CA ASP A 253 12.36 11.18 -15.88
C ASP A 253 11.87 11.32 -14.43
N ASP A 254 11.83 12.54 -13.92
CA ASP A 254 11.52 12.80 -12.51
C ASP A 254 10.07 12.48 -12.15
N LYS A 255 9.13 12.64 -13.08
CA LYS A 255 7.73 12.23 -12.88
C LYS A 255 7.63 10.71 -12.75
N MET A 256 8.35 9.96 -13.58
CA MET A 256 8.40 8.51 -13.49
C MET A 256 9.14 8.01 -12.24
N LYS A 257 10.18 8.71 -11.78
CA LYS A 257 10.78 8.44 -10.47
C LYS A 257 9.75 8.63 -9.35
N ALA A 258 9.05 9.76 -9.31
CA ALA A 258 8.01 10.02 -8.32
C ALA A 258 6.89 8.95 -8.37
N TYR A 259 6.48 8.55 -9.57
CA TYR A 259 5.52 7.47 -9.79
C TYR A 259 6.01 6.15 -9.19
N TYR A 260 7.23 5.70 -9.52
CA TYR A 260 7.79 4.45 -9.01
C TYR A 260 8.12 4.52 -7.51
N PHE A 261 8.28 5.71 -6.94
CA PHE A 261 8.48 5.88 -5.51
C PHE A 261 7.17 5.80 -4.73
N CYS A 262 6.10 6.43 -5.22
CA CYS A 262 4.85 6.57 -4.50
C CYS A 262 4.19 5.21 -4.20
N HIS A 263 3.87 4.97 -2.93
CA HIS A 263 3.17 3.79 -2.44
C HIS A 263 1.64 3.95 -2.38
N CYS A 264 1.11 5.16 -2.53
CA CYS A 264 -0.31 5.40 -2.29
C CYS A 264 -1.13 5.03 -3.53
N PRO A 265 -1.97 3.97 -3.50
CA PRO A 265 -2.78 3.59 -4.66
C PRO A 265 -3.84 4.65 -5.02
N TRP A 266 -4.10 5.58 -4.10
CA TRP A 266 -5.06 6.68 -4.24
C TRP A 266 -4.47 7.97 -4.83
N VAL A 267 -3.17 7.98 -5.13
CA VAL A 267 -2.46 9.17 -5.66
C VAL A 267 -1.53 8.80 -6.82
N LYS A 268 -0.92 7.61 -6.78
CA LYS A 268 0.18 7.22 -7.66
C LYS A 268 -0.13 7.41 -9.16
N GLU A 269 -1.30 7.01 -9.66
CA GLU A 269 -1.63 7.21 -11.09
C GLU A 269 -1.81 8.70 -11.44
N ALA A 270 -2.29 9.56 -10.53
CA ALA A 270 -2.35 11.01 -10.79
C ALA A 270 -0.95 11.64 -10.94
N ILE A 271 0.09 11.10 -10.29
CA ILE A 271 1.48 11.53 -10.54
C ILE A 271 1.88 11.21 -11.97
N LYS A 272 1.60 9.99 -12.44
CA LYS A 272 1.91 9.55 -13.81
C LYS A 272 1.18 10.36 -14.87
N ASP A 273 -0.10 10.65 -14.61
CA ASP A 273 -0.98 11.39 -15.51
C ASP A 273 -0.75 12.91 -15.46
N GLY A 274 0.03 13.40 -14.48
CA GLY A 274 0.32 14.83 -14.33
C GLY A 274 -0.83 15.64 -13.72
N THR A 275 -1.70 14.98 -12.96
CA THR A 275 -2.87 15.58 -12.28
C THR A 275 -2.74 15.56 -10.76
N ALA A 276 -1.57 15.19 -10.22
CA ALA A 276 -1.35 15.10 -8.77
C ALA A 276 -1.55 16.42 -8.02
N ASP A 277 -1.35 17.57 -8.66
CA ASP A 277 -1.57 18.90 -8.08
C ASP A 277 -3.05 19.18 -7.78
N GLU A 278 -3.96 18.43 -8.40
CA GLU A 278 -5.39 18.53 -8.14
C GLU A 278 -5.81 17.85 -6.82
N ILE A 279 -4.92 17.03 -6.23
CA ILE A 279 -5.12 16.40 -4.93
C ILE A 279 -4.42 17.28 -3.88
N PRO A 280 -5.11 17.73 -2.81
CA PRO A 280 -4.48 18.51 -1.76
C PRO A 280 -3.28 17.80 -1.12
N ASP A 281 -2.17 18.53 -0.97
CA ASP A 281 -0.91 18.01 -0.40
C ASP A 281 -1.07 17.42 0.99
N VAL A 282 -2.02 17.98 1.76
CA VAL A 282 -2.35 17.50 3.11
C VAL A 282 -2.75 16.02 3.14
N PHE A 283 -3.21 15.44 2.01
CA PHE A 283 -3.49 14.01 1.90
C PHE A 283 -2.27 13.12 2.18
N CYS A 284 -1.05 13.58 1.89
CA CYS A 284 0.16 12.83 2.20
C CYS A 284 0.37 12.62 3.72
N ASN A 285 -0.29 13.38 4.60
CA ASN A 285 -0.30 13.12 6.04
C ASN A 285 -0.90 11.74 6.39
N CYS A 286 -1.77 11.18 5.54
CA CYS A 286 -2.25 9.80 5.69
C CYS A 286 -1.08 8.80 5.67
N SER A 287 -0.05 9.04 4.86
CA SER A 287 1.16 8.21 4.86
C SER A 287 2.01 8.42 6.10
N GLY A 288 2.00 9.62 6.70
CA GLY A 288 2.60 9.86 8.00
C GLY A 288 1.86 9.08 9.10
N GLY A 289 0.53 9.06 9.04
CA GLY A 289 -0.33 8.29 9.93
C GLY A 289 -0.01 6.79 9.94
N TYR A 290 0.30 6.20 8.78
CA TYR A 290 0.73 4.80 8.71
C TYR A 290 1.97 4.48 9.58
N TYR A 291 2.97 5.37 9.58
CA TYR A 291 4.16 5.24 10.44
C TYR A 291 3.89 5.64 11.88
N LYS A 292 3.06 6.67 12.09
CA LYS A 292 2.61 7.05 13.43
C LYS A 292 1.99 5.86 14.13
N ASP A 293 1.05 5.17 13.49
CA ASP A 293 0.41 3.98 14.06
C ASP A 293 1.43 2.89 14.40
N TYR A 294 2.47 2.69 13.58
CA TYR A 294 3.53 1.74 13.87
C TYR A 294 4.31 2.12 15.13
N TRP A 295 4.80 3.35 15.20
CA TRP A 295 5.66 3.79 16.29
C TRP A 295 4.90 4.01 17.60
N GLN A 296 3.62 4.38 17.55
CA GLN A 296 2.77 4.40 18.75
C GLN A 296 2.62 3.00 19.36
N ILE A 297 2.51 1.95 18.54
CA ILE A 297 2.45 0.57 19.03
C ILE A 297 3.79 0.14 19.64
N VAL A 298 4.90 0.49 18.97
CA VAL A 298 6.25 0.12 19.42
C VAL A 298 6.61 0.82 20.73
N LEU A 299 6.29 2.11 20.84
CA LEU A 299 6.64 2.94 22.00
C LEU A 299 5.55 2.93 23.08
N ASP A 300 4.35 2.44 22.78
CA ASP A 300 3.19 2.43 23.68
C ASP A 300 2.80 3.83 24.19
N GLU A 301 3.04 4.86 23.37
CA GLU A 301 2.85 6.27 23.68
C GLU A 301 2.27 7.00 22.45
N PRO A 302 1.42 8.02 22.63
CA PRO A 302 0.97 8.86 21.52
C PRO A 302 2.15 9.68 20.97
N ILE A 303 2.27 9.73 19.64
CA ILE A 303 3.32 10.52 18.98
C ILE A 303 2.74 11.44 17.92
N GLU A 304 3.45 12.53 17.65
CA GLU A 304 3.20 13.41 16.52
C GLU A 304 4.05 13.01 15.33
N VAL A 305 3.49 13.15 14.13
CA VAL A 305 4.19 12.93 12.87
C VAL A 305 4.07 14.17 11.98
N LYS A 306 5.14 14.51 11.29
CA LYS A 306 5.21 15.57 10.29
C LYS A 306 5.68 14.98 8.97
N VAL A 307 5.04 15.37 7.87
CA VAL A 307 5.55 15.11 6.53
C VAL A 307 6.65 16.13 6.25
N LEU A 308 7.88 15.68 6.03
CA LEU A 308 9.00 16.56 5.67
C LEU A 308 9.15 16.68 4.16
N GLN A 309 8.95 15.57 3.45
CA GLN A 309 9.09 15.47 2.00
C GLN A 309 8.05 14.53 1.42
N SER A 310 7.61 14.79 0.20
CA SER A 310 6.72 13.90 -0.55
C SER A 310 6.98 13.99 -2.05
N VAL A 311 7.11 12.83 -2.70
CA VAL A 311 7.24 12.79 -4.17
C VAL A 311 6.03 13.34 -4.91
N LYS A 312 4.85 13.36 -4.26
CA LYS A 312 3.67 14.06 -4.80
C LYS A 312 3.86 15.58 -4.82
N MET A 313 4.61 16.12 -3.86
CA MET A 313 4.93 17.56 -3.73
C MET A 313 6.16 17.96 -4.55
N GLY A 314 6.72 17.04 -5.35
CA GLY A 314 7.91 17.27 -6.17
C GLY A 314 9.25 16.98 -5.48
N ASP A 315 9.25 16.48 -4.23
CA ASP A 315 10.47 16.03 -3.57
C ASP A 315 11.04 14.75 -4.19
N PRO A 316 12.35 14.46 -4.03
CA PRO A 316 12.94 13.23 -4.55
C PRO A 316 12.52 11.96 -3.79
N ILE A 317 12.01 12.10 -2.55
CA ILE A 317 11.60 10.99 -1.67
C ILE A 317 10.40 11.38 -0.81
N CYS A 318 9.78 10.40 -0.16
CA CYS A 318 8.90 10.65 0.98
C CYS A 318 9.67 10.46 2.29
N GLN A 319 9.65 11.49 3.15
CA GLN A 319 10.28 11.46 4.47
C GLN A 319 9.32 12.01 5.53
N PHE A 320 9.30 11.36 6.69
CA PHE A 320 8.47 11.70 7.84
C PHE A 320 9.34 11.93 9.06
N GLU A 321 8.95 12.85 9.93
CA GLU A 321 9.58 13.07 11.23
C GLU A 321 8.57 12.82 12.34
N PHE A 322 8.98 12.17 13.41
CA PHE A 322 8.20 12.12 14.64
C PHE A 322 9.03 12.50 15.85
N THR A 323 8.33 12.95 16.88
CA THR A 323 8.93 13.27 18.18
C THR A 323 8.98 11.99 19.01
N ILE A 324 10.18 11.62 19.45
CA ILE A 324 10.39 10.53 20.40
C ILE A 324 9.95 11.02 21.79
N PRO A 325 9.07 10.30 22.50
CA PRO A 325 8.69 10.61 23.88
C PRO A 325 9.90 10.68 24.82
N GLU A 326 9.90 11.61 25.77
CA GLU A 326 11.07 11.94 26.62
C GLU A 326 11.67 10.73 27.35
N ASN A 327 10.82 9.81 27.82
CA ASN A 327 11.20 8.55 28.46
C ASN A 327 12.02 7.60 27.56
N TYR A 328 12.00 7.82 26.24
CA TYR A 328 12.81 7.07 25.26
C TYR A 328 13.92 7.92 24.64
N VAL A 329 14.03 9.20 25.03
CA VAL A 329 15.12 10.08 24.60
C VAL A 329 16.39 9.75 25.39
N GLU A 330 16.28 9.37 26.67
CA GLU A 330 17.45 9.04 27.49
C GLU A 330 17.74 7.53 27.51
N GLY A 331 18.96 7.19 27.10
CA GLY A 331 19.57 5.86 27.06
C GLY A 331 21.08 5.97 26.80
N LEU A 332 21.65 7.11 27.24
CA LEU A 332 23.08 7.37 27.33
C LEU A 332 23.53 6.86 28.69
N ASP A 333 23.85 5.57 28.76
CA ASP A 333 24.89 5.05 29.68
C ASP A 333 25.46 3.75 29.10
#